data_AF-A0A520VP90-F1
#
_entry.id   AF-A0A520VP90-F1
#
_cell.length_a   1.000
_cell.length_b   1.000
_cell.length_c   1.000
_cell.angle_alpha   90.00
_cell.angle_beta   90.00
_cell.angle_gamma   90.00
#
_symmetry.space_group_name_H-M   'P 1'
#
loop_
_entity.id
_entity.type
_entity.pdbx_description
1 polymer ?
#
loop_
_entity_poly.entity_id
_entity_poly.type
_entity_poly.pdbx_seq_one_letter_code
_entity_poly.pdbx_strand_id
1 'polypeptide(L)'
;MTMQGSKSLNKNFIIGGVILLVIGLAVAIGVTLSSEPVAAPLPEGETTINGEYLPAYAGENDDNVAVGLPGPTFSGPNENSEIISLEKDGNAKALLFLAHWCPHCQRELPQVQDIIDTIGVPEGIEIIAIATSIDKGRDNYPPQDWLFSEGWSETQIYDTDRDIASAYGLTSFPYWVFLDKDLNVIARRAGNLPEGYIGPLLIELANQ
;
A
#
# COMPACT_ATOMS: atom_id res chain seq x y z
N MET A 1 50.39 13.52 -72.76
CA MET A 1 49.90 14.66 -71.95
C MET A 1 48.85 14.14 -71.00
N THR A 2 49.10 14.40 -69.72
CA THR A 2 48.26 14.38 -68.51
C THR A 2 46.77 14.73 -68.77
N MET A 3 45.78 14.24 -68.02
CA MET A 3 45.58 14.50 -66.58
C MET A 3 44.66 13.45 -65.92
N GLN A 4 45.07 12.96 -64.75
CA GLN A 4 44.25 12.22 -63.79
C GLN A 4 43.65 13.26 -62.82
N GLY A 5 42.34 13.48 -62.87
CA GLY A 5 41.64 14.43 -62.01
C GLY A 5 41.21 13.78 -60.71
N SER A 6 41.98 13.95 -59.63
CA SER A 6 41.50 13.62 -58.29
C SER A 6 40.45 14.66 -57.87
N LYS A 7 39.18 14.25 -57.76
CA LYS A 7 38.14 15.07 -57.12
C LYS A 7 38.51 15.23 -55.64
N SER A 8 39.13 16.37 -55.34
CA SER A 8 39.33 16.89 -54.00
C SER A 8 37.96 17.04 -53.34
N LEU A 9 37.60 16.12 -52.44
CA LEU A 9 36.46 16.33 -51.56
C LEU A 9 36.80 17.46 -50.60
N ASN A 10 35.94 18.47 -50.59
CA ASN A 10 36.13 19.68 -49.81
C ASN A 10 36.17 19.31 -48.31
N LYS A 11 37.27 19.64 -47.63
CA LYS A 11 37.56 19.22 -46.23
C LYS A 11 36.42 19.58 -45.26
N ASN A 12 35.71 20.66 -45.56
CA ASN A 12 34.56 21.16 -44.80
C ASN A 12 33.33 20.23 -44.88
N PHE A 13 33.18 19.47 -45.98
CA PHE A 13 32.07 18.54 -46.17
C PHE A 13 32.28 17.25 -45.37
N ILE A 14 33.53 16.79 -45.25
CA ILE A 14 33.90 15.65 -44.40
C ILE A 14 33.72 16.02 -42.92
N ILE A 15 34.15 17.22 -42.52
CA ILE A 15 33.99 17.71 -41.14
C ILE A 15 32.50 17.86 -40.78
N GLY A 16 31.67 18.42 -41.67
CA GLY A 16 30.22 18.54 -41.43
C GLY A 16 29.51 17.19 -41.32
N GLY A 17 29.88 16.21 -42.16
CA GLY A 17 29.33 14.85 -42.12
C GLY A 17 29.72 14.08 -40.85
N VAL A 18 30.97 14.21 -40.39
CA VAL A 18 31.45 13.58 -39.15
C VAL A 18 30.80 14.22 -37.92
N ILE A 19 30.63 15.54 -37.90
CA ILE A 19 29.95 16.25 -36.79
C ILE A 19 28.48 15.81 -36.69
N LEU A 20 27.76 15.73 -37.81
CA LEU A 20 26.36 15.27 -37.82
C LEU A 20 26.21 13.82 -37.36
N LEU A 21 27.15 12.94 -37.73
CA LEU A 21 27.11 11.53 -37.34
C LEU A 21 27.46 11.34 -35.86
N VAL A 22 28.41 12.11 -35.32
CA VAL A 22 28.75 12.10 -33.88
C VAL A 22 27.62 12.69 -33.04
N ILE A 23 26.97 13.77 -33.49
CA ILE A 23 25.80 14.33 -32.81
C ILE A 23 24.62 13.36 -32.88
N GLY A 24 24.36 12.76 -34.05
CA GLY A 24 23.30 11.76 -34.21
C GLY A 24 23.52 10.51 -33.36
N LEU A 25 24.77 10.05 -33.21
CA LEU A 25 25.12 8.92 -32.34
C LEU A 25 25.06 9.31 -30.85
N ALA A 26 25.46 10.53 -30.47
CA ALA A 26 25.32 11.03 -29.11
C ALA A 26 23.85 11.20 -28.68
N VAL A 27 22.97 11.60 -29.61
CA VAL A 27 21.52 11.63 -29.40
C VAL A 27 20.96 10.20 -29.32
N ALA A 28 21.40 9.27 -30.18
CA ALA A 28 20.97 7.87 -30.11
C ALA A 28 21.42 7.16 -28.81
N ILE A 29 22.62 7.46 -28.31
CA ILE A 29 23.13 6.91 -27.04
C ILE A 29 22.45 7.60 -25.84
N GLY A 30 22.21 8.91 -25.92
CA GLY A 30 21.53 9.69 -24.87
C GLY A 30 20.06 9.33 -24.66
N VAL A 31 19.39 8.77 -25.68
CA VAL A 31 17.98 8.32 -25.60
C VAL A 31 17.85 6.89 -25.05
N THR A 32 18.97 6.18 -24.78
CA THR A 32 18.94 4.81 -24.21
C THR A 32 19.18 4.76 -22.70
N LEU A 33 19.32 5.90 -22.03
CA LEU A 33 19.16 5.95 -20.58
C LEU A 33 17.66 5.86 -20.29
N SER A 34 17.14 4.64 -20.33
CA SER A 34 15.90 4.28 -19.67
C SER A 34 16.06 4.65 -18.20
N SER A 35 15.62 5.85 -17.83
CA SER A 35 15.33 6.20 -16.46
C SER A 35 14.27 5.21 -16.00
N GLU A 36 14.70 4.13 -15.34
CA GLU A 36 13.76 3.32 -14.56
C GLU A 36 13.01 4.30 -13.66
N PRO A 37 11.67 4.29 -13.66
CA PRO A 37 10.94 5.13 -12.74
C PRO A 37 11.39 4.73 -11.32
N VAL A 38 12.12 5.63 -10.67
CA VAL A 38 12.46 5.49 -9.26
C VAL A 38 11.11 5.54 -8.55
N ALA A 39 10.66 4.38 -8.08
CA ALA A 39 9.43 4.27 -7.31
C ALA A 39 9.47 5.29 -6.17
N ALA A 40 8.33 5.91 -5.89
CA ALA A 40 8.23 6.91 -4.84
C ALA A 40 8.80 6.34 -3.52
N PRO A 41 9.52 7.15 -2.73
CA PRO A 41 9.95 6.72 -1.40
C PRO A 41 8.72 6.30 -0.59
N LEU A 42 8.89 5.30 0.27
CA LEU A 42 7.84 4.94 1.22
C LEU A 42 7.61 6.12 2.18
N PRO A 43 6.39 6.25 2.73
CA PRO A 43 6.14 7.25 3.75
C PRO A 43 7.08 7.11 4.94
N GLU A 44 7.54 8.24 5.47
CA GLU A 44 8.52 8.31 6.56
C GLU A 44 7.79 8.58 7.89
N GLY A 45 8.21 7.90 8.96
CA GLY A 45 7.65 8.12 10.29
C GLY A 45 7.99 6.99 11.25
N GLU A 46 8.07 7.31 12.55
CA GLU A 46 8.28 6.29 13.58
C GLU A 46 6.94 5.61 13.91
N THR A 47 6.96 4.27 13.90
CA THR A 47 5.82 3.47 14.36
C THR A 47 5.93 3.27 15.87
N THR A 48 4.83 3.50 16.60
CA THR A 48 4.78 3.24 18.04
C THR A 48 3.66 2.27 18.35
N ILE A 49 3.88 1.39 19.34
CA ILE A 49 2.89 0.43 19.84
C ILE A 49 2.79 0.62 21.36
N ASN A 50 1.57 0.73 21.88
CA ASN A 50 1.31 0.85 23.31
C ASN A 50 0.27 -0.21 23.74
N GLY A 51 0.63 -1.00 24.76
CA GLY A 51 -0.20 -2.09 25.28
C GLY A 51 0.40 -3.46 25.01
N GLU A 52 -0.33 -4.49 25.42
CA GLU A 52 0.07 -5.88 25.24
C GLU A 52 -0.22 -6.33 23.80
N TYR A 53 0.66 -7.16 23.25
CA TYR A 53 0.45 -7.74 21.92
C TYR A 53 -0.68 -8.76 21.99
N LEU A 54 -1.55 -8.74 21.00
CA LEU A 54 -2.60 -9.74 20.86
C LEU A 54 -1.98 -11.12 20.54
N PRO A 55 -2.60 -12.22 20.98
CA PRO A 55 -2.21 -13.55 20.53
C PRO A 55 -2.25 -13.66 19.00
N ALA A 56 -1.39 -14.50 18.44
CA ALA A 56 -1.44 -14.85 17.03
C ALA A 56 -2.86 -15.32 16.64
N TYR A 57 -3.32 -14.92 15.45
CA TYR A 57 -4.63 -15.29 14.95
C TYR A 57 -4.82 -16.82 14.94
N ALA A 58 -5.86 -17.29 15.62
CA ALA A 58 -6.08 -18.71 15.90
C ALA A 58 -7.09 -19.38 14.96
N GLY A 59 -7.37 -18.76 13.80
CA GLY A 59 -8.28 -19.32 12.79
C GLY A 59 -9.71 -19.45 13.30
N GLU A 60 -10.31 -20.64 13.12
CA GLU A 60 -11.70 -20.91 13.53
C GLU A 60 -11.95 -20.75 15.04
N ASN A 61 -10.91 -20.88 15.88
CA ASN A 61 -11.02 -20.73 17.33
C ASN A 61 -10.70 -19.31 17.83
N ASP A 62 -10.48 -18.34 16.93
CA ASP A 62 -10.00 -17.01 17.32
C ASP A 62 -10.96 -16.27 18.25
N ASP A 63 -12.26 -16.47 18.06
CA ASP A 63 -13.27 -15.80 18.89
C ASP A 63 -13.15 -16.20 20.38
N ASN A 64 -12.67 -17.41 20.69
CA ASN A 64 -12.43 -17.87 22.07
C ASN A 64 -11.08 -17.39 22.64
N VAL A 65 -10.21 -16.82 21.80
CA VAL A 65 -8.84 -16.44 22.16
C VAL A 65 -8.71 -14.93 22.30
N ALA A 66 -9.25 -14.18 21.35
CA ALA A 66 -8.96 -12.75 21.22
C ALA A 66 -10.13 -11.83 21.63
N VAL A 67 -11.38 -12.30 21.56
CA VAL A 67 -12.55 -11.44 21.84
C VAL A 67 -12.52 -10.92 23.28
N GLY A 68 -12.74 -9.61 23.41
CA GLY A 68 -12.70 -8.89 24.68
C GLY A 68 -11.28 -8.53 25.17
N LEU A 69 -10.22 -8.99 24.49
CA LEU A 69 -8.88 -8.49 24.78
C LEU A 69 -8.74 -7.03 24.31
N PRO A 70 -8.01 -6.18 25.06
CA PRO A 70 -7.72 -4.82 24.62
C PRO A 70 -6.77 -4.88 23.42
N GLY A 71 -7.15 -4.25 22.32
CA GLY A 71 -6.26 -4.02 21.19
C GLY A 71 -5.18 -3.01 21.56
N PRO A 72 -3.89 -3.24 21.23
CA PRO A 72 -2.85 -2.27 21.47
C PRO A 72 -3.09 -1.02 20.62
N THR A 73 -2.94 0.17 21.20
CA THR A 73 -2.96 1.41 20.42
C THR A 73 -1.63 1.56 19.69
N PHE A 74 -1.65 2.27 18.57
CA PHE A 74 -0.46 2.48 17.76
C PHE A 74 -0.50 3.81 17.03
N SER A 75 0.65 4.22 16.53
CA SER A 75 0.77 5.32 15.58
C SER A 75 1.68 4.92 14.42
N GLY A 76 1.44 5.47 13.24
CA GLY A 76 2.31 5.27 12.08
C GLY A 76 2.06 6.31 10.99
N PRO A 77 2.95 6.40 9.98
CA PRO A 77 2.81 7.38 8.91
C PRO A 77 1.65 7.03 7.96
N ASN A 78 0.91 8.04 7.51
CA ASN A 78 0.04 7.98 6.32
C ASN A 78 0.83 8.23 5.03
N GLU A 79 0.17 8.34 3.88
CA GLU A 79 0.81 8.54 2.57
C GLU A 79 1.56 9.87 2.44
N ASN A 80 1.21 10.84 3.28
CA ASN A 80 1.85 12.15 3.32
C ASN A 80 2.96 12.22 4.38
N SER A 81 3.32 11.10 5.01
CA SER A 81 4.27 11.02 6.13
C SER A 81 3.80 11.77 7.39
N GLU A 82 2.49 11.97 7.53
CA GLU A 82 1.88 12.47 8.76
C GLU A 82 1.61 11.30 9.71
N ILE A 83 1.89 11.48 11.01
CA ILE A 83 1.66 10.43 11.99
C ILE A 83 0.17 10.40 12.35
N ILE A 84 -0.47 9.27 12.06
CA ILE A 84 -1.84 8.96 12.45
C ILE A 84 -1.81 7.97 13.61
N SER A 85 -2.65 8.22 14.61
CA SER A 85 -2.77 7.39 15.81
C SER A 85 -4.11 6.67 15.84
N LEU A 86 -4.10 5.39 16.22
CA LEU A 86 -5.30 4.70 16.68
C LEU A 86 -5.61 5.13 18.11
N GLU A 87 -6.61 6.01 18.27
CA GLU A 87 -7.01 6.55 19.56
C GLU A 87 -8.40 6.05 19.99
N LYS A 88 -8.67 6.17 21.29
CA LYS A 88 -9.99 5.92 21.88
C LYS A 88 -10.79 7.23 21.85
N ASP A 89 -11.39 7.51 20.70
CA ASP A 89 -12.18 8.70 20.42
C ASP A 89 -13.70 8.46 20.48
N GLY A 90 -14.11 7.23 20.80
CA GLY A 90 -15.51 6.82 20.89
C GLY A 90 -16.06 6.17 19.61
N ASN A 91 -15.28 6.09 18.54
CA ASN A 91 -15.62 5.32 17.35
C ASN A 91 -15.11 3.88 17.48
N ALA A 92 -15.92 2.93 17.01
CA ALA A 92 -15.46 1.57 16.73
C ALA A 92 -14.47 1.58 15.56
N LYS A 93 -13.56 0.60 15.50
CA LYS A 93 -12.50 0.56 14.49
C LYS A 93 -12.55 -0.73 13.69
N ALA A 94 -12.42 -0.63 12.38
CA ALA A 94 -12.26 -1.75 11.47
C ALA A 94 -10.89 -1.63 10.79
N LEU A 95 -9.91 -2.39 11.29
CA LEU A 95 -8.55 -2.39 10.78
C LEU A 95 -8.42 -3.46 9.69
N LEU A 96 -8.05 -3.04 8.48
CA LEU A 96 -7.84 -3.90 7.33
C LEU A 96 -6.34 -3.98 7.00
N PHE A 97 -5.71 -5.09 7.39
CA PHE A 97 -4.31 -5.35 7.11
C PHE A 97 -4.14 -5.96 5.72
N LEU A 98 -3.26 -5.35 4.93
CA LEU A 98 -3.05 -5.67 3.52
C LEU A 98 -1.57 -5.73 3.19
N ALA A 99 -1.24 -6.58 2.22
CA ALA A 99 0.05 -6.54 1.52
C ALA A 99 -0.22 -6.30 0.03
N HIS A 100 0.40 -5.27 -0.54
CA HIS A 100 0.11 -4.80 -1.92
C HIS A 100 0.25 -5.90 -2.99
N TRP A 101 1.16 -6.84 -2.77
CA TRP A 101 1.46 -7.95 -3.65
C TRP A 101 0.57 -9.19 -3.44
N CYS A 102 -0.29 -9.18 -2.42
CA CYS A 102 -1.11 -10.34 -2.08
C CYS A 102 -2.34 -10.43 -3.01
N PRO A 103 -2.50 -11.51 -3.80
CA PRO A 103 -3.64 -11.63 -4.72
C PRO A 103 -5.00 -11.62 -4.04
N HIS A 104 -5.07 -12.09 -2.79
CA HIS A 104 -6.30 -12.05 -2.00
C HIS A 104 -6.65 -10.62 -1.56
N CYS A 105 -5.65 -9.81 -1.18
CA CYS A 105 -5.82 -8.39 -0.87
C CYS A 105 -6.27 -7.60 -2.09
N GLN A 106 -5.61 -7.82 -3.24
CA GLN A 106 -5.94 -7.17 -4.52
C GLN A 106 -7.37 -7.43 -4.97
N ARG A 107 -7.96 -8.58 -4.60
CA ARG A 107 -9.38 -8.86 -4.89
C ARG A 107 -10.35 -8.27 -3.88
N GLU A 108 -9.97 -8.21 -2.60
CA GLU A 108 -10.88 -7.73 -1.54
C GLU A 108 -10.96 -6.22 -1.49
N LEU A 109 -9.82 -5.53 -1.60
CA LEU A 109 -9.75 -4.07 -1.48
C LEU A 109 -10.78 -3.33 -2.36
N PRO A 110 -10.88 -3.58 -3.69
CA PRO A 110 -11.87 -2.90 -4.51
C PRO A 110 -13.32 -3.26 -4.12
N GLN A 111 -13.58 -4.47 -3.62
CA GLN A 111 -14.92 -4.83 -3.13
C GLN A 111 -15.29 -4.05 -1.86
N VAL A 112 -14.32 -3.81 -0.98
CA VAL A 112 -14.51 -2.98 0.21
C VAL A 112 -14.77 -1.53 -0.21
N GLN A 113 -13.99 -1.00 -1.15
CA GLN A 113 -14.21 0.34 -1.68
C GLN A 113 -15.58 0.47 -2.34
N ASP A 114 -16.01 -0.50 -3.14
CA ASP A 114 -17.36 -0.51 -3.75
C ASP A 114 -18.47 -0.48 -2.69
N ILE A 115 -18.29 -1.18 -1.56
CA ILE A 115 -19.24 -1.14 -0.43
C ILE A 115 -19.26 0.27 0.16
N ILE A 116 -18.09 0.86 0.44
CA ILE A 116 -17.96 2.21 0.99
C ILE A 116 -18.61 3.24 0.06
N ASP A 117 -18.37 3.16 -1.25
CA ASP A 117 -18.97 4.03 -2.25
C ASP A 117 -20.50 3.87 -2.33
N THR A 118 -21.01 2.66 -2.08
CA THR A 118 -22.44 2.35 -2.20
C THR A 118 -23.25 2.74 -0.96
N ILE A 119 -22.74 2.43 0.24
CA ILE A 119 -23.51 2.61 1.50
C ILE A 119 -22.88 3.62 2.46
N GLY A 120 -21.67 4.11 2.16
CA GLY A 120 -20.86 4.90 3.08
C GLY A 120 -20.24 4.07 4.21
N VAL A 121 -19.35 4.69 4.97
CA VAL A 121 -18.96 4.15 6.28
C VAL A 121 -20.09 4.45 7.27
N PRO A 122 -20.63 3.44 7.99
CA PRO A 122 -21.64 3.68 9.02
C PRO A 122 -21.15 4.67 10.09
N GLU A 123 -22.05 5.50 10.60
CA GLU A 123 -21.72 6.44 11.69
C GLU A 123 -21.17 5.71 12.92
N GLY A 124 -20.14 6.28 13.54
CA GLY A 124 -19.49 5.68 14.72
C GLY A 124 -18.44 4.62 14.41
N ILE A 125 -18.06 4.44 13.14
CA ILE A 125 -16.99 3.53 12.70
C ILE A 125 -15.91 4.28 11.94
N GLU A 126 -14.66 3.91 12.18
CA GLU A 126 -13.54 4.24 11.31
C GLU A 126 -12.95 2.98 10.69
N ILE A 127 -12.75 3.01 9.38
CA ILE A 127 -12.06 1.96 8.64
C ILE A 127 -10.64 2.44 8.37
N ILE A 128 -9.65 1.61 8.67
CA ILE A 128 -8.23 1.96 8.49
C ILE A 128 -7.53 0.83 7.75
N ALA A 129 -6.98 1.13 6.57
CA ALA A 129 -6.09 0.22 5.86
C ALA A 129 -4.69 0.27 6.49
N ILE A 130 -4.16 -0.88 6.89
CA ILE A 130 -2.78 -1.03 7.36
C ILE A 130 -1.98 -1.74 6.27
N ALA A 131 -1.20 -0.98 5.50
CA ALA A 131 -0.30 -1.51 4.50
C ALA A 131 0.97 -2.04 5.18
N THR A 132 1.11 -3.35 5.26
CA THR A 132 2.21 -4.03 5.95
C THR A 132 2.90 -5.03 5.02
N SER A 133 3.98 -5.65 5.49
CA SER A 133 4.76 -6.64 4.72
C SER A 133 5.16 -6.12 3.33
N ILE A 134 5.56 -4.84 3.30
CA ILE A 134 5.86 -4.10 2.08
C ILE A 134 7.12 -4.68 1.42
N ASP A 135 7.04 -4.98 0.12
CA ASP A 135 8.14 -5.62 -0.63
C ASP A 135 8.38 -4.89 -1.95
N LYS A 136 9.53 -4.20 -2.04
CA LYS A 136 9.98 -3.45 -3.22
C LYS A 136 10.08 -4.30 -4.49
N GLY A 137 10.26 -5.62 -4.35
CA GLY A 137 10.45 -6.54 -5.47
C GLY A 137 9.16 -7.18 -5.98
N ARG A 138 7.99 -6.80 -5.47
CA ARG A 138 6.72 -7.43 -5.82
C ARG A 138 5.72 -6.46 -6.46
N ASP A 139 4.73 -7.04 -7.13
CA ASP A 139 3.66 -6.33 -7.83
C ASP A 139 2.98 -5.30 -6.92
N ASN A 140 2.49 -4.21 -7.52
CA ASN A 140 1.79 -3.12 -6.82
C ASN A 140 2.66 -2.35 -5.80
N TYR A 141 3.99 -2.44 -5.90
CA TYR A 141 4.87 -1.54 -5.19
C TYR A 141 4.95 -0.18 -5.90
N PRO A 142 4.93 0.95 -5.17
CA PRO A 142 4.77 1.06 -3.72
C PRO A 142 3.29 0.99 -3.28
N PRO A 143 2.99 0.57 -2.05
CA PRO A 143 1.62 0.33 -1.58
C PRO A 143 0.73 1.58 -1.65
N GLN A 144 1.28 2.79 -1.51
CA GLN A 144 0.50 4.02 -1.61
C GLN A 144 -0.04 4.27 -3.03
N ASP A 145 0.75 3.94 -4.05
CA ASP A 145 0.32 4.09 -5.45
C ASP A 145 -0.76 3.06 -5.76
N TRP A 146 -0.63 1.85 -5.19
CA TRP A 146 -1.64 0.81 -5.31
C TRP A 146 -2.95 1.20 -4.64
N LEU A 147 -2.94 1.57 -3.35
CA LEU A 147 -4.15 2.00 -2.64
C LEU A 147 -4.83 3.18 -3.35
N PHE A 148 -4.04 4.16 -3.81
CA PHE A 148 -4.54 5.26 -4.63
C PHE A 148 -5.18 4.79 -5.95
N SER A 149 -4.54 3.87 -6.67
CA SER A 149 -5.05 3.36 -7.94
C SER A 149 -6.33 2.53 -7.82
N GLU A 150 -6.53 1.88 -6.68
CA GLU A 150 -7.74 1.11 -6.34
C GLU A 150 -8.85 2.03 -5.79
N GLY A 151 -8.58 3.33 -5.67
CA GLY A 151 -9.55 4.32 -5.22
C GLY A 151 -9.82 4.29 -3.72
N TRP A 152 -8.91 3.72 -2.91
CA TRP A 152 -9.11 3.64 -1.46
C TRP A 152 -9.34 5.03 -0.85
N SER A 153 -10.50 5.22 -0.22
CA SER A 153 -10.94 6.53 0.30
C SER A 153 -10.67 6.74 1.78
N GLU A 154 -10.44 5.67 2.52
CA GLU A 154 -10.34 5.71 3.98
C GLU A 154 -8.91 5.90 4.47
N THR A 155 -8.78 6.14 5.77
CA THR A 155 -7.47 6.29 6.42
C THR A 155 -6.56 5.11 6.09
N GLN A 156 -5.29 5.41 5.82
CA GLN A 156 -4.27 4.43 5.52
C GLN A 156 -3.01 4.70 6.34
N ILE A 157 -2.41 3.63 6.85
CA ILE A 157 -1.18 3.66 7.65
C ILE A 157 -0.20 2.64 7.07
N TYR A 158 1.06 3.05 6.97
CA TYR A 158 2.13 2.25 6.38
C TYR A 158 3.02 1.64 7.47
N ASP A 159 2.82 0.35 7.71
CA ASP A 159 3.53 -0.46 8.70
C ASP A 159 4.79 -1.06 8.07
N THR A 160 5.82 -0.22 7.90
CA THR A 160 7.07 -0.53 7.18
C THR A 160 7.83 -1.70 7.79
N ASP A 161 7.90 -1.73 9.12
CA ASP A 161 8.69 -2.71 9.89
C ASP A 161 7.86 -3.89 10.40
N ARG A 162 6.55 -3.90 10.11
CA ARG A 162 5.58 -4.92 10.51
C ARG A 162 5.29 -4.95 12.02
N ASP A 163 5.55 -3.87 12.73
CA ASP A 163 5.34 -3.77 14.17
C ASP A 163 3.84 -3.80 14.50
N ILE A 164 3.01 -3.08 13.73
CA ILE A 164 1.55 -3.06 13.94
C ILE A 164 0.97 -4.45 13.62
N ALA A 165 1.35 -5.04 12.48
CA ALA A 165 0.92 -6.38 12.11
C ALA A 165 1.31 -7.44 13.15
N SER A 166 2.52 -7.34 13.71
CA SER A 166 2.99 -8.24 14.77
C SER A 166 2.22 -8.05 16.07
N ALA A 167 1.96 -6.80 16.47
CA ALA A 167 1.19 -6.47 17.66
C ALA A 167 -0.25 -6.97 17.60
N TYR A 168 -0.84 -7.05 16.41
CA TYR A 168 -2.20 -7.53 16.18
C TYR A 168 -2.29 -9.03 15.86
N GLY A 169 -1.17 -9.76 15.98
CA GLY A 169 -1.12 -11.21 15.82
C GLY A 169 -1.42 -11.67 14.38
N LEU A 170 -1.09 -10.86 13.38
CA LEU A 170 -1.34 -11.18 11.97
C LEU A 170 -0.59 -12.45 11.53
N THR A 171 -1.29 -13.38 10.89
CA THR A 171 -0.69 -14.63 10.35
C THR A 171 -0.96 -14.85 8.87
N SER A 172 -1.96 -14.18 8.29
CA SER A 172 -2.36 -14.33 6.88
C SER A 172 -3.09 -13.08 6.39
N PHE A 173 -3.36 -13.01 5.08
CA PHE A 173 -3.94 -11.85 4.41
C PHE A 173 -5.12 -12.22 3.50
N PRO A 174 -6.06 -11.29 3.22
CA PRO A 174 -6.28 -10.06 3.99
C PRO A 174 -6.65 -10.40 5.43
N TYR A 175 -6.49 -9.44 6.35
CA TYR A 175 -6.78 -9.65 7.75
C TYR A 175 -7.53 -8.47 8.35
N TRP A 176 -8.69 -8.77 8.91
CA TRP A 176 -9.55 -7.81 9.57
C TRP A 176 -9.42 -7.94 11.07
N VAL A 177 -9.35 -6.80 11.75
CA VAL A 177 -9.53 -6.69 13.19
C VAL A 177 -10.59 -5.65 13.47
N PHE A 178 -11.63 -6.07 14.16
CA PHE A 178 -12.76 -5.23 14.53
C PHE A 178 -12.70 -4.94 16.02
N LEU A 179 -12.72 -3.66 16.37
CA LEU A 179 -12.60 -3.16 17.74
C LEU A 179 -13.84 -2.37 18.13
N ASP A 180 -14.29 -2.54 19.37
CA ASP A 180 -15.35 -1.71 19.96
C ASP A 180 -14.85 -0.27 20.21
N LYS A 181 -15.75 0.62 20.63
CA LYS A 181 -15.46 2.01 21.03
C LYS A 181 -14.46 2.15 22.20
N ASP A 182 -14.23 1.06 22.94
CA ASP A 182 -13.28 0.97 24.04
C ASP A 182 -11.94 0.34 23.60
N LEU A 183 -11.81 0.03 22.30
CA LEU A 183 -10.71 -0.64 21.61
C LEU A 183 -10.49 -2.11 22.02
N ASN A 184 -11.52 -2.79 22.50
CA ASN A 184 -11.46 -4.24 22.70
C ASN A 184 -11.83 -4.98 21.42
N VAL A 185 -11.20 -6.13 21.19
CA VAL A 185 -11.46 -6.97 20.02
C VAL A 185 -12.88 -7.53 20.06
N ILE A 186 -13.67 -7.25 19.03
CA ILE A 186 -14.98 -7.84 18.77
C ILE A 186 -14.83 -9.09 17.89
N ALA A 187 -13.98 -9.03 16.87
CA ALA A 187 -13.74 -10.13 15.95
C ALA A 187 -12.43 -9.94 15.18
N ARG A 188 -11.81 -11.04 14.76
CA ARG A 188 -10.73 -11.02 13.76
C ARG A 188 -11.01 -12.05 12.67
N ARG A 189 -10.74 -11.72 11.42
CA ARG A 189 -11.01 -12.61 10.28
C ARG A 189 -9.83 -12.56 9.31
N ALA A 190 -9.43 -13.70 8.78
CA ALA A 190 -8.33 -13.77 7.82
C ALA A 190 -8.72 -14.52 6.55
N GLY A 191 -8.09 -14.15 5.43
CA GLY A 191 -8.47 -14.59 4.10
C GLY A 191 -9.64 -13.78 3.53
N ASN A 192 -9.93 -13.98 2.24
CA ASN A 192 -11.02 -13.27 1.58
C ASN A 192 -12.34 -13.53 2.30
N LEU A 193 -12.98 -12.46 2.77
CA LEU A 193 -14.35 -12.50 3.24
C LEU A 193 -15.29 -12.64 2.04
N PRO A 194 -16.39 -13.41 2.15
CA PRO A 194 -17.39 -13.46 1.09
C PRO A 194 -17.98 -12.08 0.81
N GLU A 195 -18.26 -11.80 -0.46
CA GLU A 195 -18.99 -10.61 -0.87
C GLU A 195 -20.33 -10.52 -0.09
N GLY A 196 -20.64 -9.34 0.43
CA GLY A 196 -21.82 -9.12 1.26
C GLY A 196 -21.67 -9.55 2.72
N TYR A 197 -20.52 -10.05 3.16
CA TYR A 197 -20.25 -10.31 4.60
C TYR A 197 -19.72 -9.06 5.31
N ILE A 198 -18.90 -8.26 4.62
CA ILE A 198 -18.23 -7.08 5.19
C ILE A 198 -19.23 -6.01 5.62
N GLY A 199 -20.17 -5.64 4.75
CA GLY A 199 -21.19 -4.62 5.04
C GLY A 199 -22.01 -4.91 6.31
N PRO A 200 -22.62 -6.10 6.45
CA PRO A 200 -23.31 -6.48 7.69
C PRO A 200 -22.43 -6.45 8.94
N LEU A 201 -21.16 -6.83 8.83
CA LEU A 201 -20.23 -6.80 9.96
C LEU A 201 -19.90 -5.36 10.38
N LEU A 202 -19.69 -4.46 9.42
CA LEU A 202 -19.59 -3.03 9.69
C LEU A 202 -20.87 -2.50 10.35
N ILE A 203 -22.05 -2.86 9.86
CA ILE A 203 -23.31 -2.45 10.51
C ILE A 203 -23.41 -2.99 11.94
N GLU A 204 -23.00 -4.23 12.21
CA GLU A 204 -22.99 -4.81 13.56
C GLU A 204 -22.08 -4.00 14.49
N LEU A 205 -20.90 -3.60 14.02
CA LEU A 205 -19.95 -2.77 14.77
C LEU A 205 -20.50 -1.40 15.17
N ALA A 206 -21.21 -0.73 14.27
CA ALA A 206 -21.84 0.58 14.58
C ALA A 206 -22.86 0.51 15.71
N ASN A 207 -23.34 -0.69 16.07
CA ASN A 207 -24.39 -0.88 17.06
C ASN A 207 -23.87 -1.39 18.43
N GLN A 208 -22.55 -1.47 18.63
CA GLN A 208 -21.92 -1.88 19.90
C GLN A 208 -21.40 -0.67 20.71
#